data_AF-A0A8D9AK84-F1
#
_entry.id   AF-A0A8D9AK84-F1
#
_cell.length_a   1.000
_cell.length_b   1.000
_cell.length_c   1.000
_cell.angle_alpha   90.00
_cell.angle_beta   90.00
_cell.angle_gamma   90.00
#
_symmetry.space_group_name_H-M   'P 1'
#
loop_
_entity.id
_entity.type
_entity.pdbx_description
1 polymer ?
#
loop_
_entity_poly.entity_id
_entity_poly.type
_entity_poly.pdbx_seq_one_letter_code
_entity_poly.pdbx_strand_id
1 'polypeptide(L)'
;MLDCMYRDALENIHSNPAYAQMFRARPLRFRLDLNSNQARSSLSRRFSWNANQMKKNADKLSKDKEKRFATTISTAGKISKHKTPPKVEPSLICEVGCETPRLNEKYQGRKYKYFYAISSDIDRDNPGTLIKVNVENNTCKSWSQRGVYPSEPVFVSSPNARVR
;
A
#
# COMPACT_ATOMS: atom_id res chain seq x y z
N MET A 1 2.47 -7.67 7.70
CA MET A 1 2.17 -6.54 6.78
C MET A 1 1.96 -7.04 5.35
N LEU A 2 2.83 -7.92 4.82
CA LEU A 2 2.61 -8.56 3.51
C LEU A 2 1.37 -9.49 3.48
N ASP A 3 1.12 -10.22 4.58
CA ASP A 3 -0.03 -11.15 4.71
C ASP A 3 -1.41 -10.51 4.49
N CYS A 4 -1.58 -9.22 4.77
CA CYS A 4 -2.86 -8.53 4.58
C CYS A 4 -2.95 -7.71 3.29
N MET A 5 -1.84 -7.54 2.55
CA MET A 5 -1.82 -6.71 1.35
C MET A 5 -1.89 -7.52 0.07
N TYR A 6 -1.28 -8.71 0.03
CA TYR A 6 -1.16 -9.50 -1.19
C TYR A 6 -1.68 -10.92 -1.08
N ARG A 7 -2.11 -11.38 0.11
CA ARG A 7 -2.61 -12.75 0.28
C ARG A 7 -3.84 -13.01 -0.59
N ASP A 8 -4.88 -12.17 -0.50
CA ASP A 8 -6.09 -12.34 -1.31
C ASP A 8 -5.80 -12.24 -2.82
N ALA A 9 -4.84 -11.38 -3.19
CA ALA A 9 -4.41 -11.23 -4.58
C ALA A 9 -3.65 -12.47 -5.09
N LEU A 10 -2.84 -13.09 -4.24
CA LEU A 10 -2.10 -14.32 -4.54
C LEU A 10 -3.01 -15.55 -4.54
N GLU A 11 -3.95 -15.63 -3.60
CA GLU A 11 -4.94 -16.72 -3.52
C GLU A 11 -5.85 -16.74 -4.74
N ASN A 12 -6.19 -15.57 -5.30
CA ASN A 12 -7.07 -15.43 -6.46
C ASN A 12 -6.32 -15.11 -7.76
N ILE A 13 -5.00 -15.35 -7.82
CA ILE A 13 -4.16 -14.99 -8.98
C ILE A 13 -4.68 -15.57 -10.30
N HIS A 14 -5.10 -16.83 -10.28
CA HIS A 14 -5.59 -17.54 -11.47
C HIS A 14 -6.96 -17.04 -11.94
N SER A 15 -7.74 -16.45 -11.03
CA SER A 15 -9.10 -15.98 -11.29
C SER A 15 -9.15 -14.49 -11.64
N ASN A 16 -8.08 -13.75 -11.39
CA ASN A 16 -8.04 -12.30 -11.60
C ASN A 16 -7.29 -11.95 -12.91
N PRO A 17 -8.00 -11.69 -14.02
CA PRO A 17 -7.37 -11.31 -15.28
C PRO A 17 -6.64 -9.96 -15.21
N ALA A 18 -6.98 -9.10 -14.23
CA ALA A 18 -6.32 -7.82 -14.00
C ALA A 18 -5.11 -7.92 -13.06
N TYR A 19 -4.73 -9.12 -12.59
CA TYR A 19 -3.63 -9.32 -11.66
C TYR A 19 -2.32 -8.70 -12.16
N ALA A 20 -2.01 -8.86 -13.46
CA ALA A 20 -0.82 -8.28 -14.09
C ALA A 20 -0.74 -6.74 -13.95
N GLN A 21 -1.88 -6.05 -13.91
CA GLN A 21 -1.92 -4.59 -13.75
C GLN A 21 -1.49 -4.14 -12.35
N MET A 22 -1.54 -5.03 -11.35
CA MET A 22 -1.09 -4.73 -9.99
C MET A 22 0.44 -4.56 -9.89
N PHE A 23 1.21 -5.02 -10.88
CA PHE A 23 2.68 -5.00 -10.89
C PHE A 23 3.28 -3.79 -11.63
N ARG A 24 2.48 -2.78 -11.92
CA ARG A 24 2.90 -1.56 -12.63
C ARG A 24 3.71 -0.58 -11.76
N ALA A 25 4.32 -1.04 -10.66
CA ALA A 25 5.13 -0.27 -9.70
C ALA A 25 4.58 1.13 -9.36
N ARG A 26 3.25 1.24 -9.25
CA ARG A 26 2.60 2.52 -8.91
C ARG A 26 2.86 2.83 -7.43
N PRO A 27 3.43 3.99 -7.10
CA PRO A 27 3.75 4.30 -5.71
C PRO A 27 2.47 4.53 -4.91
N LEU A 28 2.31 3.76 -3.84
CA LEU A 28 1.19 3.85 -2.89
C LEU A 28 1.66 4.38 -1.54
N ARG A 29 0.84 5.21 -0.91
CA ARG A 29 0.96 5.58 0.50
C ARG A 29 -0.02 4.76 1.33
N PHE A 30 0.51 4.06 2.32
CA PHE A 30 -0.29 3.33 3.30
C PHE A 30 -0.53 4.20 4.53
N ARG A 31 -1.80 4.41 4.88
CA ARG A 31 -2.21 5.03 6.15
C ARG A 31 -2.60 3.92 7.11
N LEU A 32 -1.98 3.92 8.29
CA LEU A 32 -2.27 2.99 9.37
C LEU A 32 -3.04 3.73 10.46
N ASP A 33 -4.29 3.33 10.69
CA ASP A 33 -5.10 3.90 11.76
C ASP A 33 -4.74 3.24 13.10
N LEU A 34 -4.05 4.00 13.95
CA LEU A 34 -3.64 3.53 15.28
C LEU A 34 -4.79 3.61 16.31
N ASN A 35 -5.86 4.35 16.01
CA ASN A 35 -6.99 4.56 16.90
C ASN A 35 -8.06 3.47 16.72
N SER A 36 -7.83 2.27 17.27
CA SER A 36 -8.80 1.17 17.18
C SER A 36 -10.08 1.35 18.04
N ASN A 37 -10.32 2.51 18.65
CA ASN A 37 -11.48 2.73 19.54
C ASN A 37 -12.76 3.15 18.81
N GLN A 38 -12.70 3.49 17.51
CA GLN A 38 -13.87 3.89 16.71
C GLN A 38 -14.63 2.72 16.05
N ALA A 39 -14.09 1.50 16.06
CA ALA A 39 -14.76 0.34 15.48
C ALA A 39 -16.02 -0.13 16.27
N ARG A 40 -16.34 0.52 17.40
CA ARG A 40 -17.50 0.16 18.24
C ARG A 40 -18.83 0.81 17.81
N SER A 41 -18.84 1.89 17.01
CA SER A 41 -20.08 2.67 16.81
C SER A 41 -20.76 2.51 15.44
N SER A 42 -20.09 1.90 14.44
CA SER A 42 -20.63 1.74 13.08
C SER A 42 -21.05 0.32 12.73
N LEU A 43 -20.58 -0.71 13.45
CA LEU A 43 -20.97 -2.10 13.24
C LEU A 43 -22.29 -2.50 13.91
N SER A 44 -22.83 -1.67 14.83
CA SER A 44 -24.13 -1.93 15.47
C SER A 44 -25.34 -1.47 14.66
N ARG A 45 -25.14 -0.80 13.50
CA ARG A 45 -26.25 -0.21 12.72
C ARG A 45 -26.51 -0.83 11.35
N ARG A 46 -25.79 -1.88 10.94
CA ARG A 46 -25.92 -2.42 9.57
C ARG A 46 -26.27 -3.89 9.39
N PHE A 47 -26.50 -4.66 10.44
CA PHE A 47 -27.10 -5.99 10.32
C PHE A 47 -28.09 -6.24 11.47
N SER A 48 -29.35 -5.83 11.28
CA SER A 48 -30.46 -6.46 11.99
C SER A 48 -30.70 -7.81 11.32
N TRP A 49 -30.07 -8.87 11.83
CA TRP A 49 -30.37 -10.23 11.43
C TRP A 49 -31.46 -10.76 12.36
N ASN A 50 -32.61 -11.08 11.78
CA ASN A 50 -33.80 -11.54 12.46
C ASN A 50 -33.52 -12.92 13.10
N ALA A 51 -33.33 -12.96 14.41
CA ALA A 51 -32.84 -14.13 15.16
C ALA A 51 -33.82 -15.32 15.27
N ASN A 52 -34.96 -15.30 14.56
CA ASN A 52 -36.02 -16.32 14.68
C ASN A 52 -36.08 -17.35 13.55
N GLN A 53 -35.11 -17.40 12.63
CA GLN A 53 -35.15 -18.29 11.46
C GLN A 53 -34.01 -19.32 11.35
N MET A 54 -33.15 -19.48 12.36
CA MET A 54 -32.12 -20.53 12.37
C MET A 54 -32.11 -21.30 13.71
N LYS A 55 -33.24 -21.95 14.02
CA LYS A 55 -33.33 -22.91 15.14
C LYS A 55 -33.67 -24.33 14.70
N LYS A 56 -33.49 -24.66 13.42
CA LYS A 56 -33.58 -26.02 12.89
C LYS A 56 -32.42 -26.24 11.95
N ASN A 57 -31.67 -27.32 12.16
CA ASN A 57 -30.46 -27.75 11.46
C ASN A 57 -29.13 -27.34 12.10
N ALA A 58 -29.08 -27.29 13.44
CA ALA A 58 -27.82 -27.43 14.18
C ALA A 58 -27.69 -28.89 14.64
N ASP A 59 -27.59 -29.81 13.69
CA ASP A 59 -27.06 -31.14 13.95
C ASP A 59 -26.40 -31.65 12.66
N LYS A 60 -25.10 -31.91 12.76
CA LYS A 60 -24.17 -32.45 11.74
C LYS A 60 -23.65 -31.46 10.69
N LEU A 61 -22.64 -30.67 11.08
CA LEU A 61 -21.45 -30.51 10.24
C LEU A 61 -20.18 -30.41 11.09
N SER A 62 -19.14 -31.07 10.61
CA SER A 62 -17.97 -31.58 11.31
C SER A 62 -17.14 -30.55 12.07
N LYS A 63 -16.67 -30.97 13.26
CA LYS A 63 -15.41 -30.55 13.87
C LYS A 63 -14.30 -30.72 12.82
N ASP A 64 -13.75 -29.61 12.35
CA ASP A 64 -12.37 -29.42 11.83
C ASP A 64 -12.36 -28.32 10.78
N LYS A 65 -11.99 -27.10 11.20
CA LYS A 65 -11.26 -26.07 10.41
C LYS A 65 -11.20 -24.69 11.08
N GLU A 66 -11.50 -24.57 12.37
CA GLU A 66 -11.33 -23.29 13.08
C GLU A 66 -10.00 -23.23 13.85
N LYS A 67 -8.91 -23.53 13.16
CA LYS A 67 -7.55 -23.27 13.64
C LYS A 67 -6.76 -22.73 12.47
N ARG A 68 -6.10 -21.57 12.69
CA ARG A 68 -5.03 -20.91 11.91
C ARG A 68 -5.52 -19.63 11.20
N PHE A 69 -5.01 -18.43 11.42
CA PHE A 69 -3.83 -17.92 12.12
C PHE A 69 -4.07 -16.46 12.54
N ALA A 70 -3.90 -16.15 13.82
CA ALA A 70 -3.62 -14.78 14.26
C ALA A 70 -2.10 -14.59 14.18
N THR A 71 -1.61 -13.88 13.16
CA THR A 71 -0.17 -13.57 13.05
C THR A 71 0.16 -12.36 13.93
N THR A 72 0.66 -12.64 15.13
CA THR A 72 1.24 -11.65 16.06
C THR A 72 2.49 -11.04 15.45
N ILE A 73 2.48 -9.73 15.18
CA ILE A 73 3.68 -8.98 14.82
C ILE A 73 4.38 -8.57 16.12
N SER A 74 5.49 -9.24 16.45
CA SER A 74 6.40 -8.80 17.52
C SER A 74 7.33 -7.71 16.98
N THR A 75 6.94 -6.46 17.13
CA THR A 75 7.88 -5.33 17.10
C THR A 75 8.03 -4.85 18.53
N ALA A 76 9.27 -4.71 19.01
CA ALA A 76 9.62 -4.34 20.38
C ALA A 76 9.08 -2.95 20.73
N GLY A 77 7.87 -2.94 21.27
CA GLY A 77 7.14 -1.81 21.80
C GLY A 77 5.80 -2.37 22.26
N LYS A 78 5.38 -2.10 23.49
CA LYS A 78 4.16 -2.66 24.10
C LYS A 78 2.91 -2.28 23.28
N ILE A 79 2.64 -2.98 22.19
CA ILE A 79 1.39 -2.88 21.45
C ILE A 79 0.39 -3.69 22.26
N SER A 80 -0.48 -2.95 22.94
CA SER A 80 -1.65 -3.47 23.64
C SER A 80 -2.34 -4.55 22.79
N LYS A 81 -2.83 -5.61 23.43
CA LYS A 81 -3.53 -6.75 22.82
C LYS A 81 -4.79 -6.29 22.08
N HIS A 82 -4.65 -5.72 20.90
CA HIS A 82 -5.78 -5.36 20.05
C HIS A 82 -6.34 -6.65 19.44
N LYS A 83 -7.60 -6.98 19.77
CA LYS A 83 -8.33 -8.14 19.25
C LYS A 83 -8.60 -8.06 17.74
N THR A 84 -8.38 -6.90 17.11
CA THR A 84 -8.56 -6.68 15.67
C THR A 84 -7.28 -6.07 15.09
N PRO A 85 -6.78 -6.56 13.94
CA PRO A 85 -5.63 -5.97 13.29
C PRO A 85 -5.94 -4.50 12.92
N PRO A 86 -4.96 -3.58 13.03
CA PRO A 86 -5.15 -2.19 12.65
C PRO A 86 -5.44 -2.08 11.15
N LYS A 87 -6.37 -1.19 10.79
CA LYS A 87 -6.79 -0.98 9.40
C LYS A 87 -5.67 -0.25 8.64
N VAL A 88 -5.33 -0.76 7.46
CA VAL A 88 -4.36 -0.15 6.55
C VAL A 88 -5.10 0.27 5.28
N GLU A 89 -4.97 1.54 4.89
CA GLU A 89 -5.59 2.08 3.67
C GLU A 89 -4.51 2.52 2.67
N PRO A 90 -4.42 1.90 1.47
CA PRO A 90 -3.57 2.40 0.40
C PRO A 90 -4.17 3.64 -0.27
N SER A 91 -3.31 4.54 -0.73
CA SER A 91 -3.68 5.70 -1.56
C SER A 91 -2.64 5.93 -2.64
N LEU A 92 -3.09 6.18 -3.88
CA LEU A 92 -2.21 6.40 -5.02
C LEU A 92 -1.49 7.76 -4.90
N ILE A 93 -0.18 7.77 -5.14
CA ILE A 93 0.65 8.99 -5.11
C ILE A 93 0.97 9.47 -6.54
N CYS A 94 1.15 8.55 -7.48
CA CYS A 94 1.49 8.84 -8.86
C CYS A 94 0.93 7.77 -9.80
N GLU A 95 0.36 8.20 -10.93
CA GLU A 95 -0.14 7.32 -11.99
C GLU A 95 0.96 6.76 -12.91
N VAL A 96 2.22 7.15 -12.68
CA VAL A 96 3.38 6.64 -13.39
C VAL A 96 4.08 5.61 -12.54
N GLY A 97 4.44 4.48 -13.15
CA GLY A 97 5.18 3.42 -12.49
C GLY A 97 6.59 3.91 -12.22
N CYS A 98 7.06 3.72 -10.99
CA CYS A 98 8.32 4.26 -10.52
C CYS A 98 9.26 3.12 -10.14
N GLU A 99 10.48 3.14 -10.68
CA GLU A 99 11.55 2.20 -10.34
C GLU A 99 12.82 2.95 -9.91
N THR A 100 13.69 2.30 -9.14
CA THR A 100 14.91 2.89 -8.57
C THR A 100 14.68 4.25 -7.88
N PRO A 101 13.77 4.33 -6.88
CA PRO A 101 13.42 5.60 -6.26
C PRO A 101 14.58 6.18 -5.44
N ARG A 102 14.87 7.45 -5.66
CA ARG A 102 15.87 8.23 -4.92
C ARG A 102 15.27 9.50 -4.31
N LEU A 103 15.79 9.89 -3.16
CA LEU A 103 15.38 11.11 -2.47
C LEU A 103 16.62 11.80 -1.88
N ASN A 104 16.42 13.01 -1.36
CA ASN A 104 17.49 13.69 -0.63
C ASN A 104 17.83 12.93 0.66
N GLU A 105 19.04 12.40 0.74
CA GLU A 105 19.48 11.50 1.82
C GLU A 105 19.32 12.10 3.22
N LYS A 106 19.33 13.44 3.34
CA LYS A 106 19.04 14.16 4.60
C LYS A 106 17.64 13.87 5.17
N TYR A 107 16.72 13.36 4.35
CA TYR A 107 15.35 13.03 4.72
C TYR A 107 15.08 11.51 4.77
N GLN A 108 16.10 10.65 4.69
CA GLN A 108 15.94 9.21 4.87
C GLN A 108 15.32 8.91 6.24
N GLY A 109 14.25 8.11 6.25
CA GLY A 109 13.49 7.78 7.46
C GLY A 109 12.71 8.94 8.09
N ARG A 110 12.69 10.12 7.46
CA ARG A 110 12.00 11.33 7.93
C ARG A 110 10.86 11.69 7.01
N LYS A 111 9.95 12.56 7.47
CA LYS A 111 8.91 13.14 6.60
C LYS A 111 9.61 13.88 5.45
N TYR A 112 9.25 13.55 4.22
CA TYR A 112 9.82 14.13 3.01
C TYR A 112 8.72 14.56 2.04
N LYS A 113 9.06 15.43 1.11
CA LYS A 113 8.13 15.98 0.11
C LYS A 113 8.32 15.41 -1.29
N TYR A 114 9.57 15.10 -1.66
CA TYR A 114 9.91 14.69 -3.01
C TYR A 114 10.72 13.40 -3.04
N PHE A 115 10.42 12.56 -4.03
CA PHE A 115 11.34 11.54 -4.51
C PHE A 115 11.44 11.62 -6.04
N TYR A 116 12.45 10.97 -6.59
CA TYR A 116 12.79 10.90 -7.99
C TYR A 116 12.88 9.44 -8.40
N ALA A 117 12.50 9.10 -9.62
CA ALA A 117 12.53 7.73 -10.12
C ALA A 117 12.68 7.71 -11.65
N ILE A 118 13.03 6.56 -12.20
CA ILE A 118 12.79 6.26 -13.62
C ILE A 118 11.39 5.64 -13.79
N SER A 119 10.83 5.72 -14.99
CA SER A 119 9.58 5.03 -15.28
C SER A 119 9.77 3.53 -15.39
N SER A 120 8.89 2.76 -14.76
CA SER A 120 8.78 1.32 -14.95
C SER A 120 7.81 0.94 -16.08
N ASP A 121 7.18 1.92 -16.74
CA ASP A 121 6.19 1.68 -17.78
C ASP A 121 6.86 1.57 -19.14
N ILE A 122 7.19 0.34 -19.53
CA ILE A 122 7.83 0.04 -20.81
C ILE A 122 6.88 0.22 -22.01
N ASP A 123 5.57 0.15 -21.78
CA ASP A 123 4.54 0.20 -22.82
C ASP A 123 4.21 1.64 -23.28
N ARG A 124 4.88 2.67 -22.76
CA ARG A 124 4.63 4.08 -23.15
C ARG A 124 5.38 4.45 -24.43
N ASP A 125 4.90 5.50 -25.10
CA ASP A 125 5.59 6.15 -26.23
C ASP A 125 7.03 6.55 -25.92
N ASN A 126 7.32 6.93 -24.67
CA ASN A 126 8.69 7.20 -24.22
C ASN A 126 9.00 6.56 -22.86
N PRO A 127 9.47 5.29 -22.83
CA PRO A 127 9.72 4.59 -21.57
C PRO A 127 10.94 5.18 -20.83
N GLY A 128 11.84 5.86 -21.55
CA GLY A 128 12.98 6.60 -20.99
C GLY A 128 12.57 7.91 -20.29
N THR A 129 11.80 7.80 -19.21
CA THR A 129 11.25 8.95 -18.49
C THR A 129 11.83 9.07 -17.08
N LEU A 130 12.36 10.26 -16.75
CA LEU A 130 12.65 10.68 -15.38
C LEU A 130 11.40 11.27 -14.73
N ILE A 131 11.16 10.94 -13.47
CA ILE A 131 9.96 11.35 -12.73
C ILE A 131 10.38 12.03 -11.44
N LYS A 132 9.78 13.19 -11.15
CA LYS A 132 9.80 13.84 -9.84
C LYS A 132 8.40 13.78 -9.25
N VAL A 133 8.26 13.12 -8.11
CA VAL A 133 6.96 12.95 -7.43
C VAL A 133 6.92 13.85 -6.20
N ASN A 134 5.83 14.61 -6.05
CA ASN A 134 5.49 15.35 -4.85
C ASN A 134 4.47 14.55 -4.05
N VAL A 135 4.90 14.04 -2.90
CA VAL A 135 4.09 13.14 -2.10
C VAL A 135 3.04 13.90 -1.27
N GLU A 136 3.17 15.20 -1.05
CA GLU A 136 2.21 15.96 -0.22
C GLU A 136 0.88 16.18 -0.94
N ASN A 137 0.94 16.47 -2.24
CA ASN A 137 -0.24 16.74 -3.06
C ASN A 137 -0.46 15.71 -4.18
N ASN A 138 0.28 14.60 -4.16
CA ASN A 138 0.17 13.50 -5.13
C ASN A 138 0.30 13.96 -6.59
N THR A 139 1.25 14.85 -6.86
CA THR A 139 1.53 15.35 -8.22
C THR A 139 2.88 14.84 -8.73
N CYS A 140 3.03 14.73 -10.04
CA CYS A 140 4.28 14.32 -10.66
C CYS A 140 4.68 15.25 -11.80
N LYS A 141 6.00 15.38 -12.00
CA LYS A 141 6.60 16.01 -13.19
C LYS A 141 7.47 14.97 -13.87
N SER A 142 7.41 14.94 -15.20
CA SER A 142 8.21 14.03 -16.03
C SER A 142 9.16 14.80 -16.95
N TRP A 143 10.29 14.19 -17.24
CA TRP A 143 11.19 14.60 -18.31
C TRP A 143 11.52 13.37 -19.15
N SER A 144 11.54 13.53 -20.47
CA SER A 144 11.84 12.44 -21.39
C SER A 144 12.32 13.01 -22.73
N GLN A 145 13.17 12.27 -23.45
CA GLN A 145 13.63 12.63 -24.79
C GLN A 145 13.63 11.37 -25.68
N ARG A 146 13.31 11.52 -26.97
CA ARG A 146 13.27 10.39 -27.92
C ARG A 146 14.65 9.71 -28.00
N GLY A 147 14.66 8.38 -27.85
CA GLY A 147 15.88 7.57 -27.93
C GLY A 147 16.83 7.73 -26.75
N VAL A 148 16.41 8.40 -25.68
CA VAL A 148 17.22 8.59 -24.46
C VAL A 148 16.63 7.76 -23.33
N TYR A 149 17.46 6.94 -22.69
CA TYR A 149 17.07 6.02 -21.62
C TYR A 149 17.91 6.33 -20.38
N PRO A 150 17.38 7.12 -19.43
CA PRO A 150 18.12 7.51 -18.24
C PRO A 150 18.30 6.32 -17.28
N SER A 151 19.40 6.34 -16.54
CA SER A 151 19.63 5.44 -15.40
C SER A 151 18.95 5.99 -14.12
N GLU A 152 19.20 5.31 -12.99
CA GLU A 152 18.78 5.76 -11.66
C GLU A 152 19.13 7.24 -11.40
N PRO A 153 18.16 8.08 -10.98
CA PRO A 153 18.39 9.50 -10.73
C PRO A 153 19.11 9.73 -9.40
N VAL A 154 20.31 10.30 -9.43
CA VAL A 154 21.06 10.66 -8.20
C VAL A 154 20.80 12.11 -7.81
N PHE A 155 20.24 12.32 -6.60
CA PHE A 155 19.98 13.66 -6.07
C PHE A 155 21.24 14.24 -5.42
N VAL A 156 21.64 15.44 -5.85
CA VAL A 156 22.71 16.22 -5.21
C VAL A 156 22.13 17.55 -4.73
N SER A 157 22.29 17.83 -3.43
CA SER A 157 21.83 19.11 -2.86
C SER A 157 22.71 20.26 -3.35
N SER A 158 22.11 21.41 -3.67
CA SER A 158 22.89 22.65 -3.83
C SER A 158 23.62 22.99 -2.52
N PRO A 159 24.86 23.51 -2.57
CA PRO A 159 25.63 23.88 -1.38
C PRO A 159 24.87 24.86 -0.46
N ASN A 160 24.07 25.76 -1.05
CA ASN A 160 23.33 26.80 -0.35
C ASN A 160 21.85 26.43 -0.12
N ALA A 161 21.48 25.16 -0.28
CA ALA A 161 20.11 24.71 -0.08
C ALA A 161 19.68 24.86 1.40
N ARG A 162 18.63 25.63 1.64
CA ARG A 162 18.00 25.75 2.96
C ARG A 162 17.10 24.54 3.23
N VAL A 163 17.13 24.03 4.45
CA VAL A 163 16.13 23.08 4.94
C VAL A 163 14.81 23.84 5.05
N ARG A 164 13.81 23.42 4.28
CA ARG A 164 12.43 23.90 4.35
C ARG A 164 11.56 22.88 5.06
#